data_AF-A0A2D5T0Q6-F1
#
_entry.id   AF-A0A2D5T0Q6-F1
#
_cell.length_a   1.000
_cell.length_b   1.000
_cell.length_c   1.000
_cell.angle_alpha   90.00
_cell.angle_beta   90.00
_cell.angle_gamma   90.00
#
_symmetry.space_group_name_H-M   'P 1'
#
loop_
_entity.id
_entity.type
_entity.pdbx_description
1 polymer ?
#
loop_
_entity_poly.entity_id
_entity_poly.type
_entity_poly.pdbx_seq_one_letter_code
_entity_poly.pdbx_strand_id
1 'polypeptide(L)'
;MDLFDIFQQYQIQKNNSESLERTRQVQRQATDNQVDIVELQSKIDHLSLVCMALSELIAEVGFDREMLLAKMKEIDLRDGKADGKFAPQNRCTSCDRVVSARHYTCLYCGTKLNKNSPF
;
A
#
# COMPACT_ATOMS: atom_id res chain seq x y z
N MET A 1 26.44 11.35 -50.20
CA MET A 1 25.72 11.53 -48.93
C MET A 1 24.61 12.51 -49.23
N ASP A 2 23.37 12.03 -49.25
CA ASP A 2 22.21 12.86 -49.57
C ASP A 2 21.88 13.78 -48.39
N LEU A 3 21.29 14.94 -48.65
CA LEU A 3 20.87 15.90 -47.61
C LEU A 3 19.79 15.27 -46.70
N PHE A 4 18.98 14.39 -47.28
CA PHE A 4 17.99 13.60 -46.57
C PHE A 4 18.61 12.61 -45.57
N ASP A 5 19.71 11.95 -45.94
CA ASP A 5 20.43 11.01 -45.06
C ASP A 5 20.98 11.73 -43.82
N ILE A 6 21.54 12.94 -44.01
CA ILE A 6 22.08 13.74 -42.91
C ILE A 6 20.97 14.17 -41.95
N PHE A 7 19.82 14.61 -42.48
CA PHE A 7 18.68 15.01 -41.66
C PHE A 7 18.04 13.84 -40.90
N GLN A 8 17.92 12.67 -41.54
CA GLN A 8 17.48 11.43 -40.90
C GLN A 8 18.43 11.02 -39.77
N GLN A 9 19.73 11.01 -40.02
CA GLN A 9 20.74 10.66 -39.02
C GLN A 9 20.65 11.58 -37.79
N TYR A 10 20.43 12.88 -38.00
CA TYR A 10 20.25 13.85 -36.92
C TYR A 10 18.97 13.57 -36.09
N GLN A 11 17.84 13.30 -36.73
CA GLN A 11 16.61 12.95 -36.01
C GLN A 11 16.75 11.65 -35.21
N ILE A 12 17.38 10.62 -35.79
CA ILE A 12 17.64 9.35 -35.11
C ILE A 12 18.53 9.58 -33.89
N GLN A 13 19.59 10.37 -34.03
CA GLN A 13 20.48 10.69 -32.92
C GLN A 13 19.76 11.43 -31.79
N LYS A 14 18.88 12.37 -32.14
CA LYS A 14 18.05 13.10 -31.17
C LYS A 14 17.04 12.18 -30.47
N ASN A 15 16.35 11.34 -31.21
CA ASN A 15 15.38 10.40 -30.63
C ASN A 15 16.06 9.37 -29.74
N ASN A 16 17.25 8.89 -30.12
CA ASN A 16 18.04 7.97 -29.32
C ASN A 16 18.52 8.60 -28.01
N SER A 17 18.97 9.87 -28.03
CA SER A 17 19.40 10.56 -26.81
C SER A 17 18.22 10.81 -25.87
N GLU A 18 17.07 11.25 -26.37
CA GLU A 18 15.85 11.42 -25.58
C GLU A 18 15.35 10.09 -24.99
N SER A 19 15.38 9.01 -25.78
CA SER A 19 15.00 7.68 -25.29
C SER A 19 15.95 7.19 -24.20
N LEU A 20 17.26 7.41 -24.36
CA LEU A 20 18.27 7.00 -23.38
C LEU A 20 18.07 7.74 -22.04
N GLU A 21 17.79 9.04 -22.09
CA GLU A 21 17.50 9.85 -20.89
C GLU A 21 16.23 9.39 -20.20
N ARG A 22 15.15 9.09 -20.95
CA ARG A 22 13.91 8.53 -20.38
C ARG A 22 14.16 7.16 -19.73
N THR A 23 14.90 6.27 -20.39
CA THR A 23 15.24 4.96 -19.81
C THR A 23 16.07 5.10 -18.54
N ARG A 24 17.03 6.04 -18.51
CA ARG A 24 17.81 6.37 -17.30
C ARG A 24 16.93 6.88 -16.16
N GLN A 25 15.97 7.75 -16.45
CA GLN A 25 15.03 8.26 -15.44
C GLN A 25 14.14 7.15 -14.89
N VAL A 26 13.58 6.31 -15.75
CA VAL A 26 12.77 5.16 -15.32
C VAL A 26 13.58 4.19 -14.48
N GLN A 27 14.83 3.92 -14.87
CA GLN A 27 15.71 3.02 -14.10
C GLN A 27 16.05 3.60 -12.72
N ARG A 28 16.32 4.91 -12.63
CA ARG A 28 16.53 5.59 -11.34
C ARG A 28 15.28 5.51 -10.47
N GLN A 29 14.12 5.89 -11.02
CA GLN A 29 12.86 5.84 -10.29
C GLN A 29 12.51 4.42 -9.81
N ALA A 30 12.77 3.39 -10.62
CA ALA A 30 12.59 2.00 -10.22
C ALA A 30 13.52 1.60 -9.06
N THR A 31 14.77 2.09 -9.09
CA THR A 31 15.75 1.84 -8.02
C THR A 31 15.34 2.57 -6.74
N ASP A 32 14.94 3.83 -6.84
CA ASP A 32 14.50 4.64 -5.69
C ASP A 32 13.25 4.02 -5.05
N ASN A 33 12.25 3.64 -5.85
CA ASN A 33 11.05 2.94 -5.37
C ASN A 33 11.42 1.62 -4.66
N GLN A 34 12.43 0.90 -5.15
CA GLN A 34 12.86 -0.35 -4.52
C GLN A 34 13.50 -0.11 -3.16
N VAL A 35 14.26 0.98 -3.00
CA VAL A 35 14.82 1.41 -1.71
C VAL A 35 13.70 1.81 -0.75
N ASP A 36 12.74 2.60 -1.22
CA ASP A 36 11.58 3.03 -0.42
C ASP A 36 10.75 1.84 0.07
N ILE A 37 10.55 0.82 -0.77
CA ILE A 37 9.84 -0.41 -0.39
C ILE A 37 10.57 -1.13 0.75
N VAL A 38 11.89 -1.25 0.68
CA VAL A 38 12.68 -1.92 1.73
C VAL A 38 12.63 -1.12 3.03
N GLU A 39 12.72 0.21 2.96
CA GLU A 39 12.59 1.07 4.14
C GLU A 39 11.20 0.97 4.77
N LEU A 40 10.15 0.97 3.95
CA LEU A 40 8.77 0.81 4.41
C LEU A 40 8.55 -0.56 5.06
N GLN A 41 9.12 -1.63 4.51
CA GLN A 41 9.10 -2.96 5.12
C GLN A 41 9.75 -2.93 6.51
N SER A 42 10.94 -2.35 6.62
CA SER A 42 11.63 -2.21 7.91
C SER A 42 10.82 -1.41 8.94
N LYS A 43 10.16 -0.32 8.51
CA LYS A 43 9.27 0.46 9.37
C LYS A 43 8.06 -0.33 9.84
N ILE A 44 7.47 -1.15 8.97
CA ILE A 44 6.34 -2.03 9.30
C ILE A 44 6.78 -3.10 10.30
N ASP A 45 7.95 -3.70 10.12
CA ASP A 45 8.48 -4.71 11.03
C ASP A 45 8.76 -4.11 12.42
N HIS A 46 9.36 -2.92 12.46
CA HIS A 46 9.59 -2.20 13.71
C HIS A 46 8.28 -1.85 14.41
N LEU A 47 7.29 -1.31 13.68
CA LEU A 47 5.97 -1.00 14.24
C LEU A 47 5.28 -2.26 14.77
N SER A 48 5.37 -3.37 14.04
CA SER A 48 4.81 -4.65 14.46
C SER A 48 5.44 -5.15 15.76
N LEU A 49 6.76 -5.03 15.89
CA LEU A 49 7.48 -5.38 17.12
C LEU A 49 7.02 -4.53 18.31
N VAL A 50 6.91 -3.22 18.10
CA VAL A 50 6.43 -2.30 19.15
C VAL A 50 4.99 -2.61 19.53
N CYS A 51 4.09 -2.86 18.57
CA CYS A 51 2.71 -3.25 18.83
C CYS A 51 2.61 -4.58 19.60
N MET A 52 3.47 -5.56 19.29
CA MET A 52 3.54 -6.82 20.04
C MET A 52 3.98 -6.58 21.49
N ALA A 53 5.07 -5.84 21.70
CA ALA A 53 5.56 -5.49 23.04
C ALA A 53 4.51 -4.72 23.85
N LEU A 54 3.82 -3.75 23.23
CA LEU A 54 2.72 -3.03 23.87
C LEU A 54 1.57 -3.97 24.25
N SER A 55 1.23 -4.92 23.38
CA SER A 55 0.15 -5.87 23.67
C SER A 55 0.48 -6.80 24.84
N GLU A 56 1.74 -7.21 24.98
CA GLU A 56 2.21 -8.02 26.11
C GLU A 56 2.20 -7.22 27.41
N LEU A 57 2.74 -5.99 27.41
CA LEU A 57 2.73 -5.10 28.57
C LEU A 57 1.30 -4.77 29.04
N ILE A 58 0.37 -4.55 28.10
CA ILE A 58 -1.03 -4.27 28.42
C ILE A 58 -1.72 -5.53 28.99
N ALA A 59 -1.36 -6.72 28.52
CA ALA A 59 -1.86 -7.98 29.06
C ALA A 59 -1.37 -8.23 30.49
N GLU A 60 -0.14 -7.86 30.84
CA GLU A 60 0.37 -7.92 32.22
C GLU A 60 -0.46 -7.07 33.20
N VAL A 61 -1.07 -5.99 32.72
CA VAL A 61 -1.93 -5.10 33.51
C VAL A 61 -3.39 -5.62 33.58
N GLY A 62 -3.69 -6.74 32.93
CA GLY A 62 -5.00 -7.40 33.00
C GLY A 62 -5.97 -7.05 31.86
N PHE A 63 -5.50 -6.41 30.80
CA PHE A 63 -6.29 -6.22 29.58
C PHE A 63 -6.05 -7.38 28.62
N ASP A 64 -7.09 -8.18 28.37
CA ASP A 64 -6.97 -9.29 27.44
C ASP A 64 -6.97 -8.86 25.96
N ARG A 65 -6.68 -9.82 25.08
CA ARG A 65 -6.67 -9.63 23.64
C ARG A 65 -8.05 -9.28 23.07
N GLU A 66 -9.14 -9.69 23.73
CA GLU A 66 -10.51 -9.41 23.27
C GLU A 66 -10.86 -7.94 23.48
N MET A 67 -10.45 -7.36 24.61
CA MET A 67 -10.57 -5.94 24.92
C MET A 67 -9.80 -5.08 23.91
N LEU A 68 -8.59 -5.52 23.52
CA LEU A 68 -7.82 -4.85 22.47
C LEU A 68 -8.56 -4.87 21.12
N LEU A 69 -9.10 -6.03 20.72
CA LEU A 69 -9.89 -6.17 19.49
C LEU A 69 -11.17 -5.33 19.52
N ALA A 70 -11.85 -5.27 20.66
CA ALA A 70 -13.03 -4.43 20.86
C ALA A 70 -12.66 -2.94 20.71
N LYS A 71 -11.52 -2.53 21.27
CA LYS A 71 -11.02 -1.16 21.13
C LYS A 71 -10.64 -0.81 19.69
N MET A 72 -10.01 -1.72 18.96
CA MET A 72 -9.71 -1.54 17.54
C MET A 72 -10.99 -1.33 16.72
N LYS A 73 -12.03 -2.15 16.97
CA LYS A 73 -13.34 -2.00 16.32
C LYS A 73 -13.99 -0.66 16.66
N GLU A 74 -13.89 -0.21 17.92
CA GLU A 74 -14.40 1.09 18.35
C GLU A 74 -13.69 2.24 17.63
N ILE A 75 -12.36 2.18 17.49
CA ILE A 75 -11.56 3.20 16.79
C ILE A 75 -11.90 3.23 15.30
N ASP A 76 -12.02 2.07 14.63
CA ASP A 76 -12.43 1.97 13.22
C ASP A 76 -13.83 2.58 12.98
N LEU A 77 -14.78 2.31 13.88
CA LEU A 77 -16.11 2.90 13.83
C LEU A 77 -16.12 4.41 14.10
N ARG A 78 -15.18 4.93 14.91
CA ARG A 78 -15.01 6.38 15.15
C ARG A 78 -14.45 7.08 13.91
N ASP A 79 -13.48 6.47 13.24
CA ASP A 79 -12.91 6.98 11.98
C ASP A 79 -13.97 6.99 10.85
N GLY A 80 -14.88 6.01 10.86
CA GLY A 80 -16.00 5.93 9.91
C GLY A 80 -17.11 6.98 10.08
N LYS A 81 -17.11 7.81 11.15
CA LYS A 81 -18.21 8.76 11.44
C LYS A 81 -17.95 10.20 10.97
N ALA A 82 -16.84 10.47 10.28
CA ALA A 82 -16.50 11.81 9.80
C ALA A 82 -16.83 12.09 8.32
N ASP A 83 -17.17 11.08 7.51
CA ASP A 83 -17.55 11.28 6.10
C ASP A 83 -18.87 10.55 5.83
N GLY A 84 -19.99 11.28 5.81
CA GLY A 84 -21.36 10.77 5.63
C GLY A 84 -21.66 10.12 4.27
N LYS A 85 -20.70 9.45 3.66
CA LYS A 85 -20.87 8.67 2.43
C LYS A 85 -20.94 7.20 2.83
N PHE A 86 -22.04 6.53 2.48
CA PHE A 86 -22.16 5.07 2.52
C PHE A 86 -21.05 4.46 1.68
N ALA A 87 -19.90 4.20 2.28
CA ALA A 87 -18.81 3.50 1.63
C ALA A 87 -19.26 2.05 1.42
N PRO A 88 -19.06 1.46 0.23
CA PRO A 88 -19.33 0.05 0.03
C PRO A 88 -18.59 -0.78 1.08
N GLN A 89 -19.24 -1.81 1.62
CA GLN A 89 -18.69 -2.67 2.66
C GLN A 89 -18.54 -4.09 2.12
N ASN A 90 -17.40 -4.71 2.36
CA ASN A 90 -17.11 -6.09 1.98
C ASN A 90 -17.03 -6.96 3.24
N ARG A 91 -17.40 -8.23 3.12
CA ARG A 91 -17.17 -9.23 4.17
C ARG A 91 -15.86 -9.95 3.92
N CYS A 92 -15.07 -10.14 4.97
CA CYS A 92 -13.87 -10.96 4.89
C CYS A 92 -14.25 -12.44 4.83
N THR A 93 -13.81 -13.16 3.81
CA THR A 93 -14.06 -14.61 3.66
C THR A 93 -13.40 -15.48 4.73
N SER A 94 -12.39 -14.95 5.44
CA SER A 94 -11.61 -15.70 6.43
C SER A 94 -12.06 -15.47 7.88
N CYS A 95 -12.55 -14.28 8.22
CA CYS A 95 -12.98 -13.96 9.59
C CYS A 95 -14.43 -13.46 9.70
N ASP A 96 -15.16 -13.41 8.58
CA ASP A 96 -16.54 -12.92 8.42
C ASP A 96 -16.82 -11.52 9.01
N ARG A 97 -15.76 -10.73 9.26
CA ARG A 97 -15.89 -9.34 9.70
C ARG A 97 -16.17 -8.43 8.51
N VAL A 98 -17.02 -7.44 8.76
CA VAL A 98 -17.29 -6.35 7.81
C VAL A 98 -16.09 -5.42 7.77
N VAL A 99 -15.61 -5.14 6.57
CA VAL A 99 -14.47 -4.25 6.30
C VAL A 99 -14.90 -3.23 5.25
N SER A 100 -14.48 -1.97 5.40
CA SER A 100 -14.71 -0.95 4.37
C SER A 100 -14.06 -1.38 3.04
N ALA A 101 -14.78 -1.21 1.93
CA ALA A 101 -14.30 -1.58 0.59
C ALA A 101 -13.06 -0.79 0.13
N ARG A 102 -12.68 0.27 0.87
CA ARG A 102 -11.39 0.97 0.65
C ARG A 102 -10.20 0.03 0.85
N HIS A 103 -10.29 -0.90 1.80
CA HIS A 103 -9.18 -1.79 2.13
C HIS A 103 -9.12 -2.99 1.16
N TYR A 104 -7.90 -3.33 0.72
CA TYR A 104 -7.63 -4.54 -0.08
C TYR A 104 -7.30 -5.76 0.80
N THR A 105 -7.03 -5.51 2.08
CA THR A 105 -6.67 -6.52 3.08
C THR A 105 -7.53 -6.30 4.31
N CYS A 106 -7.97 -7.38 4.95
CA CYS A 106 -8.75 -7.29 6.18
C CYS A 106 -7.89 -6.71 7.32
N LEU A 107 -8.35 -5.62 7.94
CA LEU A 107 -7.67 -4.98 9.07
C LEU A 107 -7.56 -5.90 10.31
N TYR A 108 -8.45 -6.88 10.43
CA TYR A 108 -8.53 -7.76 11.60
C TYR A 108 -7.69 -9.04 11.47
N CYS A 109 -7.68 -9.67 10.30
CA CYS A 109 -7.02 -10.97 10.11
C CYS A 109 -5.88 -10.95 9.07
N GLY A 110 -5.69 -9.84 8.34
CA GLY A 110 -4.65 -9.74 7.32
C GLY A 110 -4.94 -10.47 6.00
N THR A 111 -6.10 -11.14 5.87
CA THR A 111 -6.46 -11.84 4.63
C THR A 111 -6.81 -10.86 3.51
N LYS A 112 -6.31 -11.09 2.29
CA LYS A 112 -6.69 -10.32 1.09
C LYS A 112 -8.19 -10.45 0.84
N LEU A 113 -8.85 -9.31 0.67
CA LEU A 113 -10.28 -9.28 0.38
C LEU A 113 -10.48 -9.50 -1.12
N ASN A 114 -11.32 -10.48 -1.47
CA ASN A 114 -11.71 -10.69 -2.86
C ASN A 114 -12.72 -9.58 -3.23
N LYS A 115 -12.23 -8.50 -3.85
CA LYS A 115 -13.10 -7.43 -4.34
C LYS A 115 -13.81 -7.96 -5.59
N ASN A 116 -15.08 -8.35 -5.46
CA ASN A 116 -15.95 -8.47 -6.63
C ASN A 116 -16.25 -7.05 -7.13
N SER A 117 -15.41 -6.52 -8.03
CA SER A 117 -15.79 -5.32 -8.78
C SER A 117 -16.86 -5.71 -9.82
N PRO A 118 -18.01 -5.04 -9.88
CA PRO A 118 -18.88 -5.11 -11.05
C PRO A 118 -18.31 -4.17 -12.12
N PHE A 119 -17.21 -4.58 -12.74
CA PHE A 119 -16.76 -4.08 -14.04
C PHE A 119 -16.32 -5.29 -14.86
#